data_AF-A0A9E5S9C8-F1
#
_entry.id   AF-A0A9E5S9C8-F1
#
_cell.length_a   1.000
_cell.length_b   1.000
_cell.length_c   1.000
_cell.angle_alpha   90.00
_cell.angle_beta   90.00
_cell.angle_gamma   90.00
#
_symmetry.space_group_name_H-M   'P 1'
#
loop_
_entity.id
_entity.type
_entity.pdbx_description
1 polymer ?
#
loop_
_entity_poly.entity_id
_entity_poly.type
_entity_poly.pdbx_seq_one_letter_code
_entity_poly.pdbx_strand_id
1 'polypeptide(L)' 'MATDNSKRMPPGVCLPWDEKVKDIGEILGDEDIIKSEWEKLEAFAYVYIWWWVQR' A
#
# COMPACT_ATOMS: atom_id res chain seq x y z
N MET A 1 -6.49 28.52 4.01
CA MET A 1 -6.95 27.57 2.98
C MET A 1 -6.21 26.26 3.23
N ALA A 2 -6.78 25.37 4.04
CA ALA A 2 -6.18 24.07 4.32
C ALA A 2 -6.48 23.14 3.14
N THR A 3 -5.45 22.69 2.44
CA THR A 3 -5.57 21.66 1.40
C THR A 3 -5.96 20.36 2.09
N ASP A 4 -7.24 19.99 2.03
CA ASP A 4 -7.72 18.67 2.44
C ASP A 4 -7.13 17.61 1.50
N ASN A 5 -6.00 17.03 1.91
CA ASN A 5 -5.39 15.89 1.23
C ASN A 5 -5.92 14.58 1.84
N SER A 6 -7.23 14.50 2.10
CA SER A 6 -7.86 13.27 2.57
C SER A 6 -8.12 12.32 1.39
N LYS A 7 -7.04 11.83 0.76
CA LYS A 7 -7.13 10.59 -0.03
C LYS A 7 -7.57 9.51 0.96
N ARG A 8 -8.88 9.27 1.07
CA ARG A 8 -9.43 8.17 1.87
C ARG A 8 -8.84 6.90 1.29
N MET A 9 -7.88 6.33 2.00
CA MET A 9 -7.25 5.09 1.58
C MET A 9 -8.35 4.03 1.45
N PRO A 10 -8.34 3.23 0.37
CA PRO A 10 -9.30 2.15 0.24
C PRO A 10 -9.16 1.19 1.43
N PRO A 11 -10.27 0.65 1.95
CA PRO A 11 -10.21 -0.31 3.04
C PRO A 11 -9.43 -1.55 2.58
N GLY A 12 -8.49 -2.02 3.41
CA GLY A 12 -7.62 -3.15 3.07
C GLY A 12 -6.25 -2.78 2.51
N VAL A 13 -5.94 -1.49 2.36
CA VAL A 13 -4.65 -0.99 1.87
C VAL A 13 -4.01 -0.08 2.92
N CYS A 14 -2.74 -0.33 3.24
CA CYS A 14 -1.95 0.45 4.18
C CYS A 14 -1.07 1.49 3.47
N LEU A 15 -0.48 1.12 2.33
CA LEU A 15 0.38 1.93 1.49
C LEU A 15 0.07 1.65 0.00
N PRO A 16 -0.60 2.57 -0.70
CA PRO A 16 -0.97 2.37 -2.10
C PRO A 16 0.26 2.30 -3.01
N TRP A 17 0.14 1.55 -4.11
CA TRP A 17 1.22 1.38 -5.09
C TRP A 17 1.83 2.71 -5.56
N ASP A 18 1.03 3.75 -5.78
CA ASP A 18 1.48 5.09 -6.19
C ASP A 18 2.52 5.70 -5.22
N GLU A 19 2.37 5.46 -3.92
CA GLU A 19 3.32 5.92 -2.91
C GLU A 19 4.53 4.97 -2.84
N LYS A 20 4.31 3.66 -3.02
CA LYS A 20 5.38 2.67 -3.00
C LYS A 20 6.35 2.83 -4.18
N VAL A 21 5.86 3.14 -5.37
CA VAL A 21 6.68 3.36 -6.57
C VAL A 21 7.62 4.55 -6.36
N LYS A 22 7.16 5.62 -5.68
CA LYS A 22 8.00 6.78 -5.34
C LYS A 22 9.15 6.41 -4.41
N ASP A 23 8.93 5.46 -3.51
CA ASP A 23 9.94 4.91 -2.59
C ASP A 23 10.91 3.93 -3.29
N ILE A 24 10.41 3.10 -4.21
CA ILE A 24 11.23 2.16 -5.00
C ILE A 24 12.14 2.93 -5.98
N GLY A 25 11.65 4.03 -6.57
CA GLY A 25 12.39 4.80 -7.57
C GLY A 25 12.34 4.11 -8.94
N GLU A 26 13.50 3.69 -9.46
CA GLU A 26 13.59 3.02 -10.75
C GLU A 26 13.25 1.53 -10.62
N ILE A 27 12.20 1.09 -11.33
CA ILE A 27 11.78 -0.32 -11.33
C ILE A 27 12.64 -1.09 -12.33
N LEU A 28 13.53 -1.93 -11.80
CA LEU A 28 14.36 -2.85 -12.59
C LEU A 28 13.59 -4.15 -12.83
N GLY A 29 12.78 -4.20 -13.90
CA GLY A 29 12.05 -5.41 -14.29
C GLY A 29 10.62 -5.14 -14.73
N ASP A 30 9.77 -6.15 -14.59
CA ASP A 30 8.35 -6.07 -14.96
C ASP A 30 7.54 -5.46 -13.81
N GLU A 31 7.00 -4.26 -14.04
CA GLU A 31 6.23 -3.52 -13.03
C GLU A 31 4.97 -4.28 -12.59
N ASP A 32 4.31 -5.00 -13.50
CA ASP A 32 3.03 -5.66 -13.23
C ASP A 32 3.20 -6.78 -12.19
N ILE A 33 4.30 -7.53 -12.29
CA ILE A 33 4.65 -8.59 -11.34
C ILE A 33 4.89 -8.00 -9.94
N ILE A 34 5.66 -6.91 -9.86
CA ILE A 34 6.01 -6.30 -8.57
C ILE A 34 4.76 -5.68 -7.94
N LYS A 35 3.93 -5.03 -8.75
CA LYS A 35 2.65 -4.48 -8.29
C LYS A 35 1.72 -5.56 -7.76
N SER A 36 1.52 -6.65 -8.50
CA SER A 36 0.69 -7.79 -8.04
C SER A 36 1.16 -8.32 -6.69
N GLU A 37 2.47 -8.51 -6.54
CA GLU A 37 3.02 -9.09 -5.32
C GLU A 37 2.99 -8.10 -4.15
N TRP A 38 3.16 -6.81 -4.44
CA TRP A 38 2.94 -5.73 -3.48
C TRP A 38 1.50 -5.71 -2.97
N GLU A 39 0.50 -5.76 -3.87
CA GLU A 39 -0.92 -5.75 -3.49
C GLU A 39 -1.30 -6.96 -2.64
N LYS A 40 -0.72 -8.14 -2.91
CA LYS A 40 -0.89 -9.33 -2.06
C LYS A 40 -0.28 -9.12 -0.68
N LEU A 41 0.95 -8.61 -0.60
CA LEU A 41 1.64 -8.33 0.67
C LEU A 41 0.90 -7.30 1.52
N GLU A 42 0.39 -6.25 0.89
CA GLU A 42 -0.42 -5.20 1.54
C GLU A 42 -1.68 -5.77 2.21
N ALA A 43 -2.39 -6.68 1.54
CA ALA A 43 -3.56 -7.33 2.12
C ALA A 43 -3.19 -8.12 3.38
N PHE A 44 -2.06 -8.85 3.37
CA PHE A 44 -1.56 -9.55 4.56
C PHE A 44 -1.14 -8.59 5.66
N ALA A 45 -0.43 -7.51 5.32
CA ALA A 45 0.01 -6.50 6.28
C ALA A 45 -1.18 -5.83 6.98
N TYR A 46 -2.22 -5.47 6.22
CA TYR A 46 -3.45 -4.89 6.75
C TYR A 46 -4.10 -5.83 7.77
N VAL A 47 -4.34 -7.10 7.40
CA VAL A 47 -4.93 -8.09 8.31
C VAL A 47 -4.05 -8.31 9.54
N TYR A 48 -2.73 -8.38 9.36
CA TYR A 48 -1.78 -8.55 10.47
C TYR A 48 -1.87 -7.41 11.48
N ILE A 49 -1.90 -6.15 11.04
CA ILE A 49 -2.02 -4.99 11.93
C ILE A 49 -3.30 -5.07 12.76
N TRP A 50 -4.45 -5.36 12.13
CA TRP A 50 -5.71 -5.49 12.84
C TRP A 50 -5.78 -6.71 13.75
N TRP A 51 -5.04 -7.77 13.43
CA TRP A 51 -4.94 -8.94 14.29
C TRP A 51 -4.34 -8.61 15.67
N TRP A 52 -3.45 -7.62 15.75
CA TRP A 52 -2.90 -7.14 17.04
C TRP A 52 -3.88 -6.32 17.87
N VAL A 53 -4.82 -5.62 17.23
CA VAL A 53 -5.79 -4.75 17.94
C VAL A 53 -6.84 -5.57 18.68
N GLN A 54 -7.17 -6.76 18.19
CA GLN A 54 -8.18 -7.64 18.77
C GLN A 54 -7.64 -8.58 19.87
N ARG A 55 -6.38 -8.44 20.29
CA ARG A 55 -5.76 -9.22 21.37
C ARG A 55 -5.72 -8.44 22.68
#